data_AF-A0A370K9K5-F1
#
_entry.id   AF-A0A370K9K5-F1
#
_cell.length_a   1.000
_cell.length_b   1.000
_cell.length_c   1.000
_cell.angle_alpha   90.00
_cell.angle_beta   90.00
_cell.angle_gamma   90.00
#
_symmetry.space_group_name_H-M   'P 1'
#
loop_
_entity.id
_entity.type
_entity.pdbx_description
1 polymer ?
#
loop_
_entity_poly.entity_id
_entity_poly.type
_entity_poly.pdbx_seq_one_letter_code
_entity_poly.pdbx_strand_id
1 'polypeptide(L)' 'MGPFRFSDRRPPDFERALERLHHAAGKIFRQYREAKRGNGNEEEIERLRQAYIDAQDEAEALASRDESGIRTVLARPI' A
#
# COMPACT_ATOMS: atom_id res chain seq x y z
N MET A 1 3.29 28.85 27.46
CA MET A 1 2.46 28.65 26.25
C MET A 1 3.38 28.46 25.06
N GLY A 2 3.58 27.22 24.61
CA GLY A 2 4.23 26.91 23.34
C GLY A 2 3.23 26.17 22.47
N PRO A 3 2.94 26.58 21.22
CA PRO A 3 1.96 25.88 20.42
C PRO A 3 2.57 24.57 19.92
N PHE A 4 1.85 23.51 20.26
CA PHE A 4 2.04 22.13 19.85
C PHE A 4 2.42 22.04 18.37
N ARG A 5 3.64 21.57 18.10
CA ARG A 5 3.96 20.95 16.82
C ARG A 5 3.16 19.64 16.77
N PHE A 6 2.01 19.67 16.12
CA PHE A 6 1.40 18.48 15.56
C PHE A 6 2.38 17.94 14.51
N SER A 7 3.36 17.16 14.98
CA SER A 7 4.04 16.23 14.10
C SER A 7 2.95 15.26 13.65
N ASP A 8 2.48 15.50 12.44
CA ASP A 8 1.75 14.61 11.54
C ASP A 8 2.52 13.29 11.41
N ARG A 9 2.61 12.53 12.51
CA ARG A 9 3.26 11.23 12.54
C ARG A 9 2.18 10.23 12.17
N ARG A 10 2.11 9.91 10.87
CA ARG A 10 1.80 8.51 10.55
C ARG A 10 2.71 7.64 11.43
N PRO A 11 2.19 6.62 12.13
CA PRO A 11 3.05 5.77 12.92
C PRO A 11 4.14 5.21 11.99
N PRO A 12 5.43 5.25 12.37
CA PRO A 12 6.54 4.80 11.50
C PRO A 12 6.38 3.33 11.06
N ASP A 13 5.59 2.54 11.78
CA ASP A 13 5.19 1.19 11.43
C ASP A 13 4.24 1.13 10.22
N PHE A 14 3.41 2.14 10.02
CA PHE A 14 2.47 2.24 8.91
C PHE A 14 3.16 2.55 7.58
N GLU A 15 4.04 3.55 7.56
CA GLU A 15 4.84 3.87 6.37
C GLU A 15 5.72 2.67 5.97
N ARG A 16 6.27 1.94 6.95
CA ARG A 16 7.01 0.70 6.70
C ARG A 16 6.12 -0.43 6.19
N ALA A 17 4.89 -0.55 6.66
CA ALA A 17 3.93 -1.56 6.19
C ALA A 17 3.50 -1.28 4.75
N LEU A 18 3.15 -0.03 4.43
CA LEU A 18 2.86 0.41 3.06
C LEU A 18 4.06 0.23 2.14
N GLU A 19 5.27 0.65 2.55
CA GLU A 19 6.48 0.47 1.76
C GLU A 19 6.75 -1.01 1.47
N ARG A 20 6.53 -1.89 2.45
CA ARG A 20 6.64 -3.34 2.26
C ARG A 20 5.60 -3.88 1.26
N LEU A 21 4.35 -3.43 1.35
CA LEU A 21 3.28 -3.82 0.43
C LEU A 21 3.58 -3.34 -1.00
N HIS A 22 3.97 -2.07 -1.17
CA HIS A 22 4.37 -1.52 -2.46
C HIS A 22 5.60 -2.24 -3.04
N HIS A 23 6.58 -2.59 -2.21
CA HIS A 23 7.76 -3.33 -2.64
C HIS A 23 7.41 -4.78 -3.04
N ALA A 24 6.49 -5.43 -2.33
CA ALA A 24 5.97 -6.75 -2.70
C ALA A 24 5.19 -6.69 -4.02
N ALA A 25 4.28 -5.73 -4.18
CA ALA A 25 3.54 -5.49 -5.41
C ALA A 25 4.48 -5.19 -6.59
N GLY A 26 5.54 -4.40 -6.37
CA GLY A 26 6.57 -4.12 -7.38
C GLY A 26 7.34 -5.36 -7.83
N LYS A 27 7.64 -6.30 -6.92
CA LYS A 27 8.24 -7.59 -7.26
C LYS A 27 7.31 -8.46 -8.09
N ILE A 28 6.03 -8.53 -7.73
CA ILE A 28 5.02 -9.29 -8.49
C ILE A 28 4.83 -8.67 -9.88
N PHE A 29 4.78 -7.34 -9.98
CA PHE A 29 4.69 -6.65 -11.27
C PHE A 29 5.90 -6.89 -12.17
N ARG A 30 7.12 -6.91 -11.60
CA ARG A 30 8.32 -7.26 -12.38
C ARG A 30 8.23 -8.67 -12.94
N GLN A 31 7.82 -9.65 -12.13
CA GLN A 31 7.62 -11.03 -12.57
C GLN A 31 6.53 -11.14 -13.63
N TYR A 32 5.39 -10.46 -13.46
CA TYR A 32 4.33 -10.39 -14.46
C TYR A 32 4.84 -9.81 -15.78
N ARG A 33 5.65 -8.74 -15.73
CA ARG A 33 6.22 -8.11 -16.91
C ARG A 33 7.20 -9.02 -17.64
N GLU A 34 8.01 -9.78 -16.90
CA GLU A 34 8.94 -10.76 -17.46
C GLU A 34 8.19 -11.95 -18.08
N ALA A 35 7.18 -12.50 -17.38
CA ALA A 35 6.31 -13.55 -17.90
C ALA A 35 5.60 -13.11 -19.18
N LYS A 36 5.02 -11.90 -19.21
CA LYS A 36 4.36 -11.34 -20.39
C LYS A 36 5.31 -11.09 -21.56
N ARG A 37 6.58 -10.76 -21.30
CA ARG A 37 7.59 -10.48 -22.33
C ARG A 37 8.27 -11.75 -22.86
N GLY A 38 8.39 -12.78 -22.03
CA GLY A 38 9.13 -14.01 -22.31
C GLY A 38 8.32 -15.16 -22.88
N ASN A 39 7.06 -14.95 -23.28
CA ASN A 39 6.13 -16.01 -23.68
C ASN A 39 5.78 -16.97 -22.51
N GLY A 40 5.63 -16.41 -21.31
CA GLY A 40 5.16 -17.13 -20.13
C GLY A 40 3.73 -17.63 -20.29
N ASN A 41 3.38 -18.63 -19.49
CA ASN A 41 2.08 -19.29 -19.59
C ASN A 41 0.95 -18.32 -19.24
N GLU A 42 -0.16 -18.31 -20.00
CA GLU A 42 -1.28 -17.38 -19.76
C GLU A 42 -1.84 -17.50 -18.33
N GLU A 43 -1.94 -18.73 -17.81
CA GLU A 43 -2.33 -18.98 -16.41
C GLU A 43 -1.37 -18.33 -15.40
N GLU A 44 -0.07 -18.33 -15.67
CA GLU A 44 0.93 -17.74 -14.78
C GLU A 44 0.86 -16.21 -14.82
N ILE A 45 0.65 -15.65 -16.02
CA ILE A 45 0.41 -14.22 -16.23
C ILE A 45 -0.87 -13.77 -15.49
N GLU A 46 -1.96 -14.54 -15.56
CA GLU A 46 -3.20 -14.25 -14.85
C GLU A 46 -3.05 -14.38 -13.33
N ARG A 47 -2.38 -15.41 -12.82
CA ARG A 47 -2.10 -15.53 -11.37
C ARG A 47 -1.26 -14.38 -10.85
N LEU A 48 -0.20 -14.00 -11.57
CA LEU A 48 0.65 -12.86 -11.19
C LEU A 48 -0.11 -11.53 -11.26
N ARG A 49 -1.01 -11.38 -12.23
CA ARG A 49 -1.90 -10.22 -12.33
C ARG A 49 -2.86 -10.15 -11.14
N GLN A 50 -3.51 -11.26 -10.79
CA GLN A 50 -4.43 -11.30 -9.66
C GLN A 50 -3.71 -11.02 -8.34
N ALA A 51 -2.52 -11.61 -8.12
CA ALA A 51 -1.69 -11.36 -6.95
C ALA A 51 -1.23 -9.89 -6.85
N TYR A 52 -0.97 -9.23 -7.99
CA TYR A 52 -0.65 -7.81 -8.03
C TYR A 52 -1.85 -6.91 -7.68
N ILE A 53 -3.05 -7.28 -8.13
CA ILE A 53 -4.29 -6.56 -7.80
C ILE A 53 -4.58 -6.70 -6.31
N ASP A 54 -4.50 -7.92 -5.76
CA ASP A 54 -4.71 -8.21 -4.35
C ASP A 54 -3.75 -7.41 -3.44
N ALA A 55 -2.46 -7.39 -3.78
CA ALA A 55 -1.46 -6.61 -3.07
C ALA A 55 -1.68 -5.09 -3.15
N GLN A 56 -2.29 -4.58 -4.23
CA GLN A 56 -2.68 -3.17 -4.33
C GLN A 56 -3.94 -2.86 -3.53
N ASP A 57 -4.93 -3.75 -3.55
CA ASP A 57 -6.16 -3.62 -2.77
C ASP A 57 -5.83 -3.61 -1.26
N GLU A 58 -4.94 -4.48 -0.79
CA GLU A 58 -4.46 -4.46 0.59
C GLU A 58 -3.73 -3.14 0.94
N ALA A 59 -2.91 -2.62 0.02
CA ALA A 59 -2.23 -1.33 0.22
C ALA A 59 -3.22 -0.15 0.26
N GLU A 60 -4.24 -0.15 -0.60
CA GLU A 60 -5.29 0.87 -0.64
C GLU A 60 -6.20 0.80 0.58
N ALA A 61 -6.59 -0.41 1.01
CA ALA A 61 -7.36 -0.63 2.22
C ALA A 61 -6.60 -0.17 3.48
N LEU A 62 -5.29 -0.42 3.53
CA LEU A 62 -4.42 0.06 4.59
C LEU A 62 -4.32 1.59 4.57
N ALA A 63 -4.12 2.21 3.40
CA ALA A 63 -4.10 3.66 3.20
C ALA A 63 -5.43 4.33 3.64
N SER A 64 -6.56 3.77 3.23
CA SER A 64 -7.90 4.31 3.53
C SER A 64 -8.26 4.21 5.02
N ARG A 65 -7.85 3.13 5.70
CA ARG A 65 -8.03 2.98 7.15
C ARG A 65 -7.29 4.05 7.95
N ASP A 66 -6.08 4.40 7.54
CA ASP A 66 -5.29 5.46 8.19
C ASP A 66 -5.88 6.85 7.91
N GLU A 67 -6.32 7.12 6.69
CA GLU A 67 -7.03 8.38 6.38
C GLU A 67 -8.27 8.56 7.25
N SER A 68 -9.06 7.50 7.44
CA SER A 68 -10.22 7.51 8.34
C SER A 68 -9.84 7.73 9.81
N GLY A 69 -8.75 7.09 10.26
CA GLY A 69 -8.18 7.27 11.60
C GLY A 69 -7.67 8.70 11.84
N ILE A 70 -6.91 9.25 10.90
CA ILE A 70 -6.40 10.62 10.92
C ILE A 70 -7.55 11.63 10.92
N ARG A 71 -8.54 11.45 10.03
CA ARG A 71 -9.71 12.33 9.94
C ARG A 71 -10.52 12.32 11.22
N THR A 72 -10.64 11.18 11.89
CA THR A 72 -11.33 11.06 13.19
C THR A 72 -10.58 11.81 14.30
N VAL A 73 -9.25 11.77 14.31
CA VAL A 73 -8.42 12.53 15.26
C VAL A 73 -8.52 14.04 14.99
N LEU A 74 -8.45 14.47 13.73
CA LEU A 74 -8.56 15.87 13.33
C LEU A 74 -9.96 16.46 13.54
N ALA A 75 -11.01 15.63 13.49
CA ALA A 75 -12.40 16.03 13.71
C ALA A 75 -12.78 16.21 15.19
N ARG A 76 -11.88 15.90 16.14
CA ARG A 76 -12.13 16.17 17.56
C ARG A 76 -11.99 17.67 17.84
N PRO A 77 -13.05 18.38 18.26
CA PRO A 77 -12.92 19.76 18.68
C PRO A 77 -12.04 19.82 19.94
N ILE A 78 -11.08 20.73 19.93
CA ILE A 78 -10.26 21.13 21.08
C ILE A 78 -11.10 21.92 22.07
#